data_AF-A0A1Q3T5D5-F1
#
_entry.id   AF-A0A1Q3T5D5-F1
#
_cell.length_a   1.000
_cell.length_b   1.000
_cell.length_c   1.000
_cell.angle_alpha   90.00
_cell.angle_beta   90.00
_cell.angle_gamma   90.00
#
_symmetry.space_group_name_H-M   'P 1'
#
loop_
_entity.id
_entity.type
_entity.pdbx_description
1 polymer ?
#
loop_
_entity_poly.entity_id
_entity_poly.type
_entity_poly.pdbx_seq_one_letter_code
_entity_poly.pdbx_strand_id
1 'polypeptide(L)' 'MKTIYTILFFLDLLVLIILSYFLLRLMDRGGHVWLMLVVLLGLIGSIMLLATFLGRYIRPHK' A
#
# COMPACT_ATOMS: atom_id res chain seq x y z
N MET A 1 -14.50 -12.42 -10.93
CA MET A 1 -14.20 -10.97 -10.81
C MET A 1 -13.96 -10.54 -9.37
N LYS A 2 -14.93 -10.66 -8.44
CA LYS A 2 -14.77 -10.21 -7.04
C LYS A 2 -13.57 -10.83 -6.31
N THR A 3 -13.34 -12.13 -6.45
CA THR A 3 -12.26 -12.86 -5.77
C THR A 3 -10.85 -12.33 -6.11
N ILE A 4 -10.64 -11.91 -7.36
CA ILE A 4 -9.35 -11.36 -7.81
C ILE A 4 -9.08 -10.03 -7.10
N TYR A 5 -10.08 -9.14 -7.02
CA TYR A 5 -9.95 -7.88 -6.28
C TYR A 5 -9.77 -8.09 -4.78
N THR A 6 -10.40 -9.13 -4.21
CA THR A 6 -10.19 -9.50 -2.80
C THR A 6 -8.75 -9.95 -2.56
N ILE A 7 -8.19 -10.80 -3.43
CA ILE A 7 -6.79 -11.25 -3.32
C ILE A 7 -5.84 -10.07 -3.49
N LEU A 8 -6.06 -9.20 -4.49
CA LEU A 8 -5.25 -8.00 -4.71
C LEU A 8 -5.33 -7.03 -3.53
N PHE A 9 -6.50 -6.89 -2.89
CA PHE A 9 -6.66 -6.09 -1.69
C PHE A 9 -5.82 -6.62 -0.52
N PHE A 10 -5.89 -7.92 -0.23
CA PHE A 10 -5.07 -8.52 0.84
C PHE A 10 -3.58 -8.47 0.54
N LEU A 11 -3.19 -8.62 -0.73
CA LEU A 11 -1.81 -8.50 -1.16
C LEU A 11 -1.29 -7.07 -0.97
N ASP A 12 -2.06 -6.07 -1.41
CA ASP A 12 -1.72 -4.65 -1.23
C ASP A 12 -1.64 -4.28 0.24
N LEU A 13 -2.55 -4.80 1.07
CA LEU A 13 -2.49 -4.64 2.53
C LEU A 13 -1.18 -5.18 3.13
N LEU A 14 -0.71 -6.34 2.67
CA LEU A 14 0.55 -6.93 3.12
C LEU A 14 1.75 -6.08 2.68
N VAL A 15 1.71 -5.54 1.46
CA VAL A 15 2.72 -4.58 0.95
C VAL A 15 2.74 -3.32 1.81
N LEU A 16 1.58 -2.77 2.15
CA LEU A 16 1.42 -1.60 3.02
C LEU A 16 2.06 -1.82 4.40
N ILE A 17 1.84 -2.98 5.01
CA ILE A 17 2.45 -3.35 6.29
C ILE A 17 3.99 -3.41 6.17
N ILE A 18 4.50 -4.05 5.12
CA ILE A 18 5.95 -4.15 4.88
C ILE A 18 6.56 -2.75 4.67
N LEU A 19 5.97 -1.93 3.81
CA LEU A 19 6.45 -0.57 3.54
C LEU A 19 6.42 0.29 4.80
N SER A 20 5.38 0.16 5.63
CA SER A 20 5.27 0.87 6.90
C SER A 20 6.37 0.46 7.88
N TYR A 21 6.64 -0.85 7.99
CA TYR A 21 7.75 -1.36 8.80
C TYR A 21 9.10 -0.85 8.30
N PHE A 22 9.33 -0.86 6.99
CA PHE A 22 10.56 -0.33 6.40
C PHE A 22 10.70 1.16 6.66
N LEU A 23 9.63 1.95 6.54
CA LEU A 23 9.65 3.38 6.82
C LEU A 23 10.07 3.66 8.26
N LEU A 24 9.43 3.00 9.22
CA LEU A 24 9.76 3.13 10.64
C LEU A 24 11.21 2.74 10.89
N ARG A 25 11.66 1.60 10.36
CA ARG A 25 13.04 1.12 10.51
C ARG A 25 14.07 2.05 9.88
N LEU A 26 13.74 2.69 8.75
CA LEU A 26 14.58 3.70 8.11
C LEU A 26 14.68 4.97 8.95
N MET A 27 13.57 5.38 9.56
CA MET A 27 13.51 6.54 10.45
C MET A 27 14.35 6.29 11.72
N ASP A 28 14.20 5.13 12.35
CA ASP A 28 14.93 4.76 13.57
C ASP A 28 16.45 4.68 13.36
N ARG A 29 16.88 4.34 12.13
CA ARG A 29 18.31 4.22 11.79
C ARG A 29 18.94 5.51 11.28
N GLY A 30 18.18 6.60 11.20
CA GLY A 30 18.63 7.83 10.54
C GLY A 30 19.01 7.60 9.07
N GLY A 31 18.31 6.68 8.41
CA GLY A 31 18.63 6.22 7.06
C GLY A 31 18.51 7.32 6.01
N HIS A 32 19.11 7.09 4.84
CA HIS A 32 19.16 8.07 3.76
C HIS A 32 17.77 8.61 3.38
N VAL A 33 17.64 9.94 3.43
CA VAL A 33 16.41 10.69 3.10
C VAL A 33 15.81 10.28 1.76
N TRP A 34 16.64 9.96 0.77
CA TRP A 34 16.20 9.47 -0.54
C TRP A 34 15.42 8.16 -0.47
N LEU A 35 15.90 7.18 0.32
CA LEU A 35 15.19 5.91 0.52
C LEU A 35 13.87 6.16 1.26
N MET A 36 13.87 7.08 2.22
CA MET A 36 12.65 7.46 2.95
C MET A 36 11.59 8.04 2.01
N LEU A 37 11.96 8.94 1.08
CA LEU A 37 11.05 9.50 0.08
C LEU A 37 10.49 8.43 -0.86
N VAL A 38 11.31 7.48 -1.30
CA VAL A 38 10.86 6.36 -2.17
C VAL A 38 9.83 5.50 -1.43
N VAL A 39 10.08 5.15 -0.17
CA VAL A 39 9.13 4.38 0.64
C VAL A 39 7.84 5.17 0.87
N LEU A 40 7.93 6.49 1.06
CA LEU A 40 6.78 7.38 1.22
C LEU A 40 5.89 7.39 -0.04
N LEU A 41 6.50 7.50 -1.22
CA LEU A 41 5.78 7.42 -2.50
C LEU A 41 5.13 6.05 -2.69
N GLY A 42 5.83 4.98 -2.31
CA GLY A 42 5.28 3.62 -2.33
C GLY A 42 4.05 3.46 -1.44
N LEU A 43 4.08 4.03 -0.22
CA LEU A 43 2.94 4.04 0.69
C LEU A 43 1.74 4.79 0.09
N ILE A 44 1.95 5.97 -0.46
CA ILE A 44 0.89 6.75 -1.11
C ILE A 44 0.27 5.95 -2.27
N GLY A 45 1.10 5.33 -3.12
CA GLY A 45 0.63 4.51 -4.23
C GLY A 45 -0.20 3.30 -3.77
N SER A 46 0.25 2.61 -2.72
CA SER A 46 -0.47 1.46 -2.16
C SER A 46 -1.82 1.90 -1.55
N ILE A 47 -1.87 3.04 -0.83
CA ILE A 47 -3.15 3.59 -0.32
C ILE A 47 -4.13 3.91 -1.47
N MET A 48 -3.65 4.47 -2.58
CA MET A 48 -4.51 4.74 -3.75
C MET A 48 -5.03 3.46 -4.40
N LEU A 49 -4.22 2.41 -4.46
CA LEU A 49 -4.63 1.08 -4.94
C LEU A 49 -5.67 0.47 -4.02
N LEU A 50 -5.45 0.50 -2.71
CA LEU A 50 -6.40 0.06 -1.70
C LEU A 50 -7.76 0.74 -1.87
N ALA A 51 -7.77 2.07 -2.01
CA ALA A 51 -8.99 2.85 -2.23
C ALA A 51 -9.72 2.46 -3.51
N THR A 52 -8.97 2.18 -4.58
CA THR A 52 -9.51 1.74 -5.87
C THR A 52 -10.14 0.35 -5.77
N PHE A 53 -9.46 -0.60 -5.11
CA PHE A 53 -9.99 -1.95 -4.89
C PHE A 53 -11.22 -1.93 -3.98
N LEU A 54 -11.20 -1.12 -2.92
CA LEU A 54 -12.33 -0.94 -2.02
C LEU A 54 -13.53 -0.33 -2.75
N GLY A 55 -13.30 0.72 -3.55
CA GLY A 55 -14.35 1.34 -4.36
C GLY A 55 -15.00 0.37 -5.34
N ARG A 56 -14.19 -0.43 -6.06
CA ARG A 56 -14.68 -1.48 -6.96
C ARG A 56 -15.34 -2.65 -6.23
N TYR A 57 -14.93 -2.95 -5.02
CA TYR A 57 -15.52 -4.01 -4.20
C TYR A 57 -16.89 -3.61 -3.65
N ILE A 58 -17.02 -2.38 -3.14
CA ILE A 58 -18.26 -1.84 -2.55
C ILE A 58 -19.29 -1.46 -3.62
N ARG A 59 -18.86 -0.81 -4.71
CA ARG A 59 -19.67 -0.56 -5.89
C ARG A 59 -19.15 -1.41 -7.05
N PRO A 60 -19.56 -2.68 -7.15
CA PRO A 60 -19.50 -3.33 -8.44
C PRO A 60 -20.40 -2.49 -9.36
N HIS A 61 -19.80 -1.82 -10.36
CA HIS A 61 -20.53 -1.07 -11.37
C HIS A 61 -21.76 -1.88 -11.82
N LYS A 62 -22.94 -1.23 -11.82
CA LYS A 62 -24.11 -1.71 -12.58
C LYS A 62 -23.72 -1.81 -14.05
#